data_AF-A0A5C7MK24-F1
#
_entry.id   AF-A0A5C7MK24-F1
#
_cell.length_a   1.000
_cell.length_b   1.000
_cell.length_c   1.000
_cell.angle_alpha   90.00
_cell.angle_beta   90.00
_cell.angle_gamma   90.00
#
_symmetry.space_group_name_H-M   'P 1'
#
loop_
_entity.id
_entity.type
_entity.pdbx_description
1 polymer ?
#
loop_
_entity_poly.entity_id
_entity_poly.type
_entity_poly.pdbx_seq_one_letter_code
_entity_poly.pdbx_strand_id
1 'polypeptide(L)'
;MRHRTIGIVATVAASAATIAALSAAPSHAYPGDPNPGCESGGFMNATLFCDGPIRPDGTWQRCWQWQANYVPGVGGNPGGYSPGGNMCAVISEDNIQPAISPRYHIGD
;
A
#
# COMPACT_ATOMS: atom_id res chain seq x y z
N MET A 1 -18.83 -66.06 15.14
CA MET A 1 -18.10 -64.79 14.91
C MET A 1 -18.74 -64.06 13.73
N ARG A 2 -19.42 -62.95 13.98
CA ARG A 2 -19.98 -62.03 12.98
C ARG A 2 -19.66 -60.62 13.49
N HIS A 3 -18.75 -59.92 12.83
CA HIS A 3 -18.34 -58.57 13.24
C HIS A 3 -19.45 -57.58 12.88
N ARG A 4 -20.01 -56.95 13.92
CA ARG A 4 -20.94 -55.83 13.80
C ARG A 4 -20.14 -54.59 13.39
N THR A 5 -20.47 -54.03 12.23
CA THR A 5 -19.92 -52.77 11.73
C THR A 5 -20.27 -51.65 12.69
N ILE A 6 -19.26 -51.12 13.39
CA ILE A 6 -19.35 -49.97 14.28
C ILE A 6 -19.38 -48.71 13.39
N GLY A 7 -20.47 -47.95 13.48
CA GLY A 7 -20.63 -46.69 12.77
C GLY A 7 -19.63 -45.65 13.30
N ILE A 8 -18.81 -45.10 12.41
CA ILE A 8 -17.90 -43.99 12.73
C ILE A 8 -18.69 -42.70 12.56
N VAL A 9 -19.00 -42.06 13.69
CA VAL A 9 -19.49 -40.68 13.77
C VAL A 9 -18.29 -39.77 13.46
N ALA A 10 -18.24 -39.21 12.25
CA ALA A 10 -17.24 -38.21 11.89
C ALA A 10 -17.69 -36.84 12.44
N THR A 11 -17.03 -36.39 13.50
CA THR A 11 -17.14 -35.03 14.02
C THR A 11 -16.49 -34.05 13.04
N VAL A 12 -17.29 -33.19 12.42
CA VAL A 12 -16.79 -32.03 11.66
C VAL A 12 -16.31 -30.99 12.68
N ALA A 13 -15.00 -30.98 12.96
CA ALA A 13 -14.38 -29.94 13.77
C ALA A 13 -14.15 -28.69 12.90
N ALA A 14 -14.73 -27.59 13.37
CA ALA A 14 -14.82 -26.31 12.68
C ALA A 14 -13.46 -25.65 12.41
N SER A 15 -13.40 -24.99 11.27
CA SER A 15 -12.32 -24.17 10.74
C SER A 15 -12.00 -23.01 11.68
N ALA A 16 -10.76 -22.90 12.14
CA ALA A 16 -10.24 -21.69 12.78
C ALA A 16 -8.82 -21.42 12.28
N ALA A 17 -8.72 -20.80 11.11
CA ALA A 17 -7.51 -20.13 10.68
C ALA A 17 -7.91 -18.97 9.78
N THR A 18 -7.74 -17.74 10.29
CA THR A 18 -7.45 -16.51 9.53
C THR A 18 -7.45 -15.33 10.49
N ILE A 19 -6.31 -15.07 11.13
CA ILE A 19 -6.03 -13.71 11.58
C ILE A 19 -5.27 -13.07 10.42
N ALA A 20 -5.91 -12.04 9.87
CA ALA A 20 -5.50 -11.32 8.68
C ALA A 20 -4.04 -10.89 8.76
N ALA A 21 -3.25 -11.32 7.78
CA ALA A 21 -2.11 -10.54 7.38
C ALA A 21 -2.67 -9.20 6.86
N LEU A 22 -2.47 -8.12 7.60
CA LEU A 22 -2.47 -6.78 7.00
C LEU A 22 -1.28 -6.75 6.04
N SER A 23 -1.46 -7.32 4.85
CA SER A 23 -0.63 -6.97 3.72
C SER A 23 -0.95 -5.52 3.42
N ALA A 24 -0.11 -4.60 3.90
CA ALA A 24 0.09 -3.37 3.17
C ALA A 24 0.43 -3.83 1.76
N ALA A 25 -0.55 -3.74 0.85
CA ALA A 25 -0.31 -4.09 -0.54
C ALA A 25 0.92 -3.26 -0.94
N PRO A 26 2.00 -3.89 -1.43
CA PRO A 26 3.09 -3.11 -1.98
C PRO A 26 2.47 -2.20 -3.03
N SER A 27 2.55 -0.88 -2.85
CA SER A 27 2.24 0.07 -3.90
C SER A 27 3.32 -0.10 -4.94
N HIS A 28 3.20 -1.15 -5.74
CA HIS A 28 3.98 -1.25 -6.94
C HIS A 28 3.54 -0.08 -7.80
N ALA A 29 4.50 0.79 -8.08
CA ALA A 29 4.34 1.87 -9.05
C ALA A 29 3.80 1.34 -10.38
N TYR A 30 4.04 0.06 -10.68
CA TYR A 30 3.40 -0.69 -11.76
C TYR A 30 3.26 -2.18 -11.39
N PRO A 31 2.10 -2.85 -11.58
CA PRO A 31 1.97 -4.29 -11.36
C PRO A 31 3.03 -5.07 -12.16
N GLY A 32 3.92 -5.78 -11.48
CA GLY A 32 4.96 -6.60 -12.10
C GLY A 32 6.35 -5.97 -12.20
N ASP A 33 6.57 -4.76 -11.67
CA ASP A 33 7.91 -4.18 -11.56
C ASP A 33 8.66 -4.77 -10.34
N PRO A 34 9.76 -5.51 -10.54
CA PRO A 34 10.55 -6.10 -9.46
C PRO A 34 11.45 -5.08 -8.73
N ASN A 35 11.66 -3.87 -9.27
CA ASN A 35 12.55 -2.87 -8.70
C ASN A 35 12.02 -1.44 -8.86
N PRO A 36 10.85 -1.12 -8.27
CA PRO A 36 10.34 0.25 -8.30
C PRO A 36 11.35 1.17 -7.60
N GLY A 37 11.76 2.24 -8.27
CA GLY A 37 12.58 3.26 -7.66
C GLY A 37 11.75 3.94 -6.58
N CYS A 38 12.04 3.64 -5.31
CA CYS A 38 11.30 4.19 -4.18
C CYS A 38 12.17 5.13 -3.35
N GLU A 39 11.59 6.28 -3.01
CA GLU A 39 12.21 7.29 -2.16
C GLU A 39 11.19 7.81 -1.14
N SER A 40 11.63 7.99 0.10
CA SER A 40 10.82 8.66 1.13
C SER A 40 10.94 10.17 1.00
N GLY A 41 9.82 10.88 1.05
CA GLY A 41 9.82 12.34 1.07
C GLY A 41 8.46 12.92 1.46
N GLY A 42 8.14 14.09 0.91
CA GLY A 42 6.92 14.82 1.24
C GLY A 42 7.00 15.50 2.60
N PHE A 43 5.85 15.83 3.19
CA PHE A 43 5.84 16.50 4.50
C PHE A 43 6.42 15.58 5.58
N MET A 44 7.51 16.00 6.21
CA MET A 44 8.24 15.25 7.24
C MET A 44 8.64 13.82 6.83
N ASN A 45 8.96 13.58 5.54
CA ASN A 45 9.30 12.24 5.02
C ASN A 45 8.21 11.17 5.27
N ALA A 46 6.94 11.60 5.43
CA ALA A 46 5.83 10.72 5.76
C ALA A 46 5.19 10.05 4.53
N THR A 47 5.69 10.34 3.32
CA THR A 47 5.19 9.77 2.07
C THR A 47 6.28 8.96 1.39
N LEU A 48 5.99 7.70 1.06
CA LEU A 48 6.82 6.90 0.18
C LEU A 48 6.36 7.13 -1.25
N PHE A 49 7.25 7.63 -2.10
CA PHE A 49 7.04 7.71 -3.54
C PHE A 49 7.71 6.52 -4.18
N CYS A 50 7.03 5.86 -5.09
CA CYS A 50 7.60 4.80 -5.91
C CYS A 50 7.27 5.09 -7.37
N ASP A 51 8.30 5.05 -8.22
CA ASP A 51 8.16 5.20 -9.66
C ASP A 51 8.32 3.85 -10.36
N GLY A 52 7.51 3.66 -11.40
CA GLY A 52 7.64 2.56 -12.34
C GLY A 52 8.35 3.04 -13.60
N PRO A 53 8.71 2.15 -14.52
CA PRO A 53 9.59 2.48 -15.64
C PRO A 53 9.06 3.63 -16.49
N ILE A 54 10.00 4.44 -16.98
CA ILE A 54 9.73 5.45 -18.00
C ILE A 54 9.21 4.75 -19.26
N ARG A 55 8.03 5.17 -19.72
CA ARG A 55 7.36 4.71 -20.94
C ARG A 55 8.00 5.36 -22.18
N PRO A 56 7.76 4.83 -23.39
CA PRO A 56 8.32 5.40 -24.63
C PRO A 56 7.93 6.86 -24.92
N ASP A 57 6.83 7.32 -24.34
CA ASP A 57 6.36 8.72 -24.44
C ASP A 57 7.00 9.66 -23.40
N GLY A 58 7.97 9.16 -22.61
CA GLY A 58 8.65 9.92 -21.55
C GLY A 58 7.86 10.03 -20.25
N THR A 59 6.64 9.47 -20.19
CA THR A 59 5.85 9.46 -18.96
C THR A 59 6.21 8.28 -18.07
N TRP A 60 5.97 8.40 -16.76
CA TRP A 60 6.07 7.25 -15.85
C TRP A 60 4.87 7.18 -14.93
N GLN A 61 4.72 6.07 -14.21
CA GLN A 61 3.72 5.97 -13.15
C GLN A 61 4.39 6.25 -11.82
N ARG A 62 3.83 7.18 -11.04
CA ARG A 62 4.19 7.39 -9.65
C ARG A 62 3.08 6.92 -8.75
N CYS A 63 3.42 6.20 -7.70
CA CYS A 63 2.54 5.92 -6.58
C CYS A 63 3.04 6.61 -5.32
N TRP A 64 2.10 7.10 -4.53
CA TRP A 64 2.31 7.69 -3.21
C TRP A 64 1.68 6.76 -2.18
N GLN A 65 2.40 6.47 -1.12
CA GLN A 65 1.87 5.83 0.08
C GLN A 65 2.12 6.73 1.29
N TRP A 66 1.09 6.97 2.09
CA TRP A 66 1.22 7.71 3.35
C TRP A 66 0.56 6.94 4.48
N GLN A 67 1.15 7.07 5.66
CA GLN A 67 0.64 6.43 6.86
C GLN A 67 -0.53 7.23 7.45
N ALA A 68 -1.40 6.54 8.17
CA ALA A 68 -2.40 7.20 8.99
C ALA A 68 -1.70 8.06 10.06
N ASN A 69 -2.21 9.26 10.29
CA ASN A 69 -1.67 10.15 11.30
C ASN A 69 -2.80 10.77 12.13
N TYR A 70 -2.59 10.85 13.44
CA TYR A 70 -3.45 11.59 14.33
C TYR A 70 -2.72 12.85 14.78
N VAL A 71 -3.29 14.01 14.50
CA VAL A 71 -2.76 15.29 14.97
C VAL A 71 -3.52 15.65 16.24
N PRO A 72 -2.87 15.62 17.43
CA PRO A 72 -3.52 16.04 18.66
C PRO A 72 -3.88 17.52 18.57
N GLY A 73 -5.10 17.85 18.98
CA GLY A 73 -5.57 19.23 19.01
C GLY A 73 -4.87 20.04 20.10
N VAL A 74 -4.69 21.33 19.87
CA VAL A 74 -3.99 22.25 20.78
C VAL A 74 -4.93 23.35 21.24
N GLY A 75 -4.84 23.75 22.51
CA GLY A 75 -5.62 24.88 23.06
C GLY A 75 -7.13 24.63 23.15
N GLY A 76 -7.56 23.39 23.39
CA GLY A 76 -8.99 23.03 23.52
C GLY A 76 -9.68 22.71 22.19
N ASN A 77 -8.97 22.78 21.07
CA ASN A 77 -9.49 22.28 19.79
C ASN A 77 -9.46 20.74 19.77
N PRO A 78 -10.47 20.07 19.19
CA PRO A 78 -10.41 18.63 18.95
C PRO A 78 -9.26 18.29 17.98
N GLY A 79 -8.62 17.15 18.20
CA GLY A 79 -7.63 16.62 17.27
C GLY A 79 -8.27 16.10 15.99
N GLY A 80 -7.44 15.89 14.96
CA GLY A 80 -7.87 15.37 13.66
C GLY A 80 -7.19 14.04 13.34
N TYR A 81 -7.97 13.09 12.83
CA TYR A 81 -7.44 11.86 12.26
C TYR A 81 -7.37 12.00 10.74
N SER A 82 -6.17 11.82 10.19
CA SER A 82 -5.94 11.66 8.76
C SER A 82 -5.74 10.19 8.45
N PRO A 83 -6.62 9.55 7.65
CA PRO A 83 -6.43 8.17 7.27
C PRO A 83 -5.18 8.02 6.39
N GLY A 84 -4.51 6.89 6.53
CA GLY A 84 -3.47 6.46 5.61
C GLY A 84 -4.08 6.09 4.27
N GLY A 85 -3.25 6.06 3.24
CA GLY A 85 -3.75 5.75 1.90
C GLY A 85 -2.64 5.60 0.90
N ASN A 86 -3.08 5.26 -0.31
CA ASN A 86 -2.24 5.15 -1.47
C ASN A 86 -2.95 5.75 -2.67
N MET A 87 -2.20 6.41 -3.54
CA MET A 87 -2.70 6.87 -4.83
C MET A 87 -1.62 6.62 -5.87
N CYS A 88 -2.02 6.56 -7.15
CA CYS A 88 -1.09 6.37 -8.26
C CYS A 88 -1.57 7.18 -9.45
N ALA A 89 -0.64 7.66 -10.27
CA ALA A 89 -0.96 8.43 -11.44
C ALA A 89 0.21 8.51 -12.42
N VAL A 90 -0.11 8.90 -13.66
CA VAL A 90 0.87 9.12 -14.71
C VAL A 90 1.46 10.51 -14.57
N ILE A 91 2.80 10.58 -14.55
CA ILE A 91 3.59 11.81 -14.48
C ILE A 91 4.23 12.07 -15.83
N SER A 92 4.27 13.34 -16.23
CA SER A 92 5.11 13.86 -17.30
C SER A 92 5.81 15.13 -16.81
N GLU A 93 6.85 15.59 -17.52
CA GLU A 93 7.52 16.86 -17.20
C GLU A 93 6.56 18.06 -17.16
N ASP A 94 5.50 18.01 -17.96
CA ASP A 94 4.48 19.06 -18.08
C ASP A 94 3.30 18.90 -17.10
N ASN A 95 3.12 17.71 -16.52
CA ASN A 95 2.02 17.38 -15.62
C ASN A 95 2.56 17.06 -14.22
N ILE A 96 3.00 18.12 -13.54
CA ILE A 96 3.62 18.00 -12.22
C ILE A 96 2.55 17.87 -11.15
N GLN A 97 2.59 16.70 -10.53
CA GLN A 97 1.84 16.30 -9.34
C GLN A 97 2.32 17.01 -8.08
N PRO A 98 1.59 16.90 -6.94
CA PRO A 98 1.50 17.96 -5.94
C PRO A 98 2.87 18.42 -5.45
N ALA A 99 2.99 19.69 -5.06
CA ALA A 99 4.25 20.42 -4.80
C ALA A 99 5.30 19.71 -3.91
N ILE A 100 4.89 18.67 -3.19
CA ILE A 100 5.71 17.85 -2.30
C ILE A 100 6.27 16.57 -2.94
N SER A 101 5.93 16.26 -4.21
CA SER A 101 6.47 15.12 -4.94
C SER A 101 7.78 15.47 -5.66
N PRO A 102 8.75 14.54 -5.73
CA PRO A 102 10.00 14.76 -6.49
C PRO A 102 9.74 15.20 -7.93
N ARG A 103 10.60 16.04 -8.51
CA ARG A 103 10.44 16.49 -9.90
C ARG A 103 11.17 15.64 -10.94
N TYR A 104 11.88 14.61 -10.48
CA TYR A 104 12.63 13.65 -11.29
C TYR A 104 11.98 12.26 -11.20
N HIS A 105 12.32 11.36 -12.11
CA HIS A 105 11.97 9.94 -12.02
C HIS A 105 12.91 9.25 -11.01
N ILE A 106 12.34 8.44 -10.12
CA ILE A 106 13.08 7.73 -9.07
C ILE A 106 13.55 6.38 -9.63
N GLY A 107 14.82 6.04 -9.43
CA GLY A 107 15.39 4.76 -9.85
C GLY A 107 16.12 4.78 -11.20
N ASP A 108 16.38 5.96 -11.75
CA ASP A 108 17.37 6.19 -12.82
C ASP A 108 18.82 6.00 -12.34
#